data_AF-A0A1C6HXI4-F1
#
_entry.id   AF-A0A1C6HXI4-F1
#
_cell.length_a   1.000
_cell.length_b   1.000
_cell.length_c   1.000
_cell.angle_alpha   90.00
_cell.angle_beta   90.00
_cell.angle_gamma   90.00
#
_symmetry.space_group_name_H-M   'P 1'
#
loop_
_entity.id
_entity.type
_entity.pdbx_description
1 polymer ?
#
loop_
_entity_poly.entity_id
_entity_poly.type
_entity_poly.pdbx_seq_one_letter_code
_entity_poly.pdbx_strand_id
1 'polypeptide(L)'
;MRKTILRSLTALVVVLTLVLGSFTTVLASESALRLAAQTADEPGVQIFTVSNPNGEDKEITWGDVNGNITKQDVVPAGGSITLRYPDAQMQGVRIYVSYTLNGAAKTLYAIGANKYNITIKYMSGGVELQSQKHAVSGNYTHTAPATLTSGGKTYELASASSQTHMFGKSSTTMTFEYKEIVKQPYQISVTYVDTSDTRLGGATLDVAVDATVNHDNPKTLSVNGRNYQLMTGQPSSISHAYGTATRSYKIYYELVQEPAATAYNVNVQYVDSSGKLLGYKRVTVPVNETVNIDIPASIATANGSQYNRASGEPATITHAFDNTKRTYTVRYDLAVATAPYEIRINYLSSANGATLATEMVTVNLNSTATFEAVSSFERDGTTYYLASGQNRNIAHAFSNSQRVYNFYYNVQGQEESSYAVTVQYVNIADNSILYRTEQVVSSGESVSFDLPATYTVDGTEYKLVSGQEQTIDHAFYLPRRVYSVFYQNAADNTENVVITDNTTGVTTIITPEGTTTVVTDGEGNIVEATEEDLVDILDNPVPAAAGTEPEDDGGDVVDIPDSEVPTAAAEQPASQAWIWWTVAGVAVLVAGGILWIVLKKKKAAEAK
;
A
#
# COMPACT_ATOMS: atom_id res chain seq x y z
N MET A 1 -34.07 -28.62 -15.71
CA MET A 1 -34.47 -29.99 -16.11
C MET A 1 -35.36 -30.55 -15.01
N ARG A 2 -36.68 -30.60 -15.24
CA ARG A 2 -37.70 -31.02 -14.26
C ARG A 2 -37.68 -32.54 -14.12
N LYS A 3 -37.54 -33.07 -12.90
CA LYS A 3 -38.08 -34.39 -12.50
C LYS A 3 -38.29 -34.40 -10.99
N THR A 4 -39.52 -34.06 -10.62
CA THR A 4 -40.13 -34.21 -9.31
C THR A 4 -40.23 -35.70 -8.98
N ILE A 5 -39.70 -36.15 -7.84
CA ILE A 5 -40.02 -37.47 -7.25
C ILE A 5 -40.39 -37.25 -5.78
N LEU A 6 -41.69 -37.34 -5.56
CA LEU A 6 -42.42 -37.32 -4.30
C LEU A 6 -42.27 -38.71 -3.64
N ARG A 7 -41.75 -38.80 -2.40
CA ARG A 7 -41.74 -40.04 -1.62
C ARG A 7 -42.78 -39.99 -0.50
N SER A 8 -43.97 -40.49 -0.88
CA SER A 8 -44.84 -41.43 -0.16
C SER A 8 -44.90 -41.36 1.38
N LEU A 9 -46.02 -40.79 1.83
CA LEU A 9 -46.69 -41.00 3.12
C LEU A 9 -47.30 -42.41 3.15
N THR A 10 -46.95 -43.26 4.12
CA THR A 10 -47.55 -44.58 4.29
C THR A 10 -48.88 -44.43 5.02
N ALA A 11 -49.97 -44.40 4.26
CA ALA A 11 -51.34 -44.46 4.74
C ALA A 11 -51.69 -45.90 5.14
N LEU A 12 -52.35 -46.01 6.30
CA LEU A 12 -52.95 -47.22 6.84
C LEU A 12 -53.99 -47.79 5.86
N VAL A 13 -53.82 -49.05 5.48
CA VAL A 13 -54.71 -49.80 4.59
C VAL A 13 -56.05 -50.05 5.29
N VAL A 14 -57.12 -49.41 4.82
CA VAL A 14 -58.50 -49.84 5.04
C VAL A 14 -58.87 -50.77 3.89
N VAL A 15 -59.03 -52.06 4.16
CA VAL A 15 -59.62 -53.01 3.21
C VAL A 15 -61.14 -52.88 3.32
N LEU A 16 -61.75 -52.23 2.33
CA LEU A 16 -63.18 -52.29 2.06
C LEU A 16 -63.42 -53.39 1.02
N THR A 17 -63.91 -54.56 1.45
CA THR A 17 -64.51 -55.56 0.56
C THR A 17 -66.01 -55.55 0.74
N LEU A 18 -66.70 -55.01 -0.27
CA LEU A 18 -68.14 -55.11 -0.46
C LEU A 18 -68.43 -56.51 -1.04
N VAL A 19 -69.15 -57.35 -0.30
CA VAL A 19 -69.75 -58.58 -0.84
C VAL A 19 -71.25 -58.51 -0.61
N LEU A 20 -71.98 -58.32 -1.72
CA LEU A 20 -73.41 -58.61 -1.82
C LEU A 20 -73.60 -60.13 -1.77
N GLY A 21 -74.33 -60.62 -0.77
CA GLY A 21 -74.66 -62.03 -0.62
C GLY A 21 -75.89 -62.23 0.26
N SER A 22 -76.97 -62.67 -0.38
CA SER A 22 -78.10 -63.48 0.09
C SER A 22 -78.31 -63.65 1.60
N PHE A 23 -79.47 -63.23 2.10
CA PHE A 23 -79.96 -63.50 3.46
C PHE A 23 -80.13 -65.01 3.70
N THR A 24 -79.26 -65.56 4.53
CA THR A 24 -79.54 -66.74 5.37
C THR A 24 -79.29 -66.33 6.81
N THR A 25 -80.32 -66.33 7.65
CA THR A 25 -80.18 -66.19 9.10
C THR A 25 -79.50 -67.43 9.67
N VAL A 26 -78.18 -67.47 9.59
CA VAL A 26 -77.35 -68.31 10.44
C VAL A 26 -77.37 -67.65 11.81
N LEU A 27 -77.84 -68.36 12.84
CA LEU A 27 -77.62 -67.96 14.23
C LEU A 27 -76.10 -67.85 14.42
N ALA A 28 -75.56 -66.64 14.39
CA ALA A 28 -74.14 -66.41 14.62
C ALA A 28 -73.81 -66.91 16.03
N SER A 29 -72.95 -67.93 16.12
CA SER A 29 -72.48 -68.44 17.42
C SER A 29 -71.78 -67.31 18.16
N GLU A 30 -72.23 -67.00 19.37
CA GLU A 30 -71.60 -66.00 20.21
C GLU A 30 -70.11 -66.36 20.41
N SER A 31 -69.22 -65.40 20.16
CA SER A 31 -67.77 -65.54 20.26
C SER A 31 -67.26 -65.08 21.62
N ALA A 32 -66.22 -65.75 22.11
CA ALA A 32 -65.61 -65.39 23.39
C ALA A 32 -65.03 -63.97 23.38
N LEU A 33 -65.17 -63.25 24.51
CA LEU A 33 -64.43 -62.02 24.75
C LEU A 33 -62.92 -62.28 24.73
N ARG A 34 -62.13 -61.24 24.45
CA ARG A 34 -60.65 -61.29 24.51
C ARG A 34 -60.17 -60.40 25.64
N LEU A 35 -59.24 -60.90 26.45
CA LEU A 35 -58.60 -60.15 27.53
C LEU A 35 -57.08 -60.13 27.30
N ALA A 36 -56.48 -58.94 27.29
CA ALA A 36 -55.03 -58.78 27.13
C ALA A 36 -54.49 -57.71 28.08
N ALA A 37 -53.30 -57.92 28.63
CA ALA A 37 -52.57 -56.90 29.36
C ALA A 37 -51.91 -55.91 28.40
N GLN A 38 -51.83 -54.65 28.81
CA GLN A 38 -51.15 -53.58 28.08
C GLN A 38 -50.14 -52.89 28.99
N THR A 39 -49.08 -52.36 28.38
CA THR A 39 -48.12 -51.49 29.08
C THR A 39 -48.78 -50.17 29.42
N ALA A 40 -48.76 -49.78 30.69
CA ALA A 40 -49.29 -48.50 31.13
C ALA A 40 -48.43 -47.31 30.65
N ASP A 41 -48.96 -46.10 30.60
CA ASP A 41 -48.17 -44.87 30.34
C ASP A 41 -47.79 -44.14 31.65
N GLU A 42 -48.06 -44.75 32.80
CA GLU A 42 -47.74 -44.24 34.13
C GLU A 42 -47.37 -45.39 35.08
N PRO A 43 -46.49 -45.15 36.07
CA PRO A 43 -46.19 -46.14 37.10
C PRO A 43 -47.38 -46.30 38.04
N GLY A 44 -47.47 -47.47 38.69
CA GLY A 44 -48.44 -47.71 39.76
C GLY A 44 -49.81 -48.22 39.29
N VAL A 45 -49.99 -48.48 37.99
CA VAL A 45 -51.23 -48.99 37.40
C VAL A 45 -50.92 -50.08 36.38
N GLN A 46 -51.74 -51.12 36.37
CA GLN A 46 -51.73 -52.18 35.37
C GLN A 46 -52.96 -52.01 34.49
N ILE A 47 -52.75 -52.04 33.17
CA ILE A 47 -53.80 -51.82 32.18
C ILE A 47 -54.15 -53.14 31.51
N PHE A 48 -55.44 -53.39 31.34
CA PHE A 48 -55.95 -54.51 30.58
C PHE A 48 -57.03 -54.04 29.60
N THR A 49 -57.12 -54.68 28.44
CA THR A 49 -58.18 -54.41 27.47
C THR A 49 -59.06 -55.64 27.34
N VAL A 50 -60.36 -55.42 27.44
CA VAL A 50 -61.38 -56.43 27.14
C VAL A 50 -62.05 -56.04 25.82
N SER A 51 -62.01 -56.93 24.83
CA SER A 51 -62.62 -56.72 23.52
C SER A 51 -63.79 -57.66 23.30
N ASN A 52 -64.91 -57.11 22.82
CA ASN A 52 -66.13 -57.82 22.50
C ASN A 52 -66.32 -57.92 20.98
N PRO A 53 -66.13 -59.11 20.37
CA PRO A 53 -66.34 -59.28 18.94
C PRO A 53 -67.82 -59.46 18.54
N ASN A 54 -68.74 -59.49 19.51
CA ASN A 54 -70.15 -59.79 19.27
C ASN A 54 -70.97 -58.53 18.93
N GLY A 55 -72.12 -58.74 18.30
CA GLY A 55 -73.06 -57.66 17.93
C GLY A 55 -73.94 -57.12 19.06
N GLU A 56 -73.76 -57.61 20.28
CA GLU A 56 -74.52 -57.19 21.48
C GLU A 56 -73.56 -56.83 22.62
N ASP A 57 -73.98 -55.92 23.49
CA ASP A 57 -73.25 -55.53 24.69
C ASP A 57 -73.05 -56.71 25.63
N LYS A 58 -71.91 -56.72 26.35
CA LYS A 58 -71.58 -57.77 27.31
C LYS A 58 -71.32 -57.19 28.68
N GLU A 59 -72.20 -57.50 29.62
CA GLU A 59 -71.96 -57.29 31.04
C GLU A 59 -70.83 -58.20 31.51
N ILE A 60 -69.87 -57.60 32.22
CA ILE A 60 -68.74 -58.31 32.80
C ILE A 60 -68.64 -57.99 34.29
N THR A 61 -68.18 -58.96 35.07
CA THR A 61 -67.66 -58.75 36.41
C THR A 61 -66.16 -59.01 36.40
N TRP A 62 -65.36 -58.08 36.89
CA TRP A 62 -63.91 -58.22 36.89
C TRP A 62 -63.29 -57.82 38.24
N GLY A 63 -62.13 -58.38 38.54
CA GLY A 63 -61.44 -58.16 39.80
C GLY A 63 -60.07 -58.82 39.81
N ASP A 64 -59.29 -58.62 40.87
CA ASP A 64 -58.10 -59.44 41.10
C ASP A 64 -58.48 -60.81 41.66
N VAL A 65 -57.66 -61.82 41.36
CA VAL A 65 -57.90 -63.19 41.82
C VAL A 65 -57.83 -63.36 43.35
N ASN A 66 -57.27 -62.39 44.08
CA ASN A 66 -57.21 -62.41 45.53
C ASN A 66 -58.43 -61.73 46.18
N GLY A 67 -59.35 -61.16 45.38
CA GLY A 67 -60.61 -60.59 45.84
C GLY A 67 -60.52 -59.20 46.46
N ASN A 68 -59.43 -58.46 46.24
CA ASN A 68 -59.27 -57.11 46.80
C ASN A 68 -60.15 -56.06 46.11
N ILE A 69 -60.43 -56.24 44.82
CA ILE A 69 -61.28 -55.38 44.01
C ILE A 69 -62.23 -56.27 43.23
N THR A 70 -63.51 -55.89 43.19
CA THR A 70 -64.49 -56.45 42.27
C THR A 70 -65.35 -55.31 41.73
N LYS A 71 -65.50 -55.26 40.41
CA LYS A 71 -66.23 -54.22 39.68
C LYS A 71 -67.09 -54.86 38.60
N GLN A 72 -68.11 -54.14 38.18
CA GLN A 72 -68.95 -54.48 37.04
C GLN A 72 -68.81 -53.40 35.98
N ASP A 73 -68.73 -53.83 34.72
CA ASP A 73 -68.64 -52.96 33.56
C ASP A 73 -69.40 -53.59 32.39
N VAL A 74 -69.65 -52.81 31.36
CA VAL A 74 -70.25 -53.27 30.10
C VAL A 74 -69.24 -53.09 28.97
N VAL A 75 -68.95 -54.15 28.23
CA VAL A 75 -68.14 -54.09 27.01
C VAL A 75 -69.09 -53.92 25.83
N PRO A 76 -69.07 -52.77 25.13
CA PRO A 76 -70.03 -52.50 24.07
C PRO A 76 -69.88 -53.47 22.89
N ALA A 77 -70.97 -53.70 22.17
CA ALA A 77 -71.00 -54.50 20.94
C ALA A 77 -69.91 -54.08 19.95
N GLY A 78 -69.12 -55.04 19.46
CA GLY A 78 -68.01 -54.80 18.54
C GLY A 78 -66.86 -53.95 19.09
N GLY A 79 -66.91 -53.54 20.36
CA GLY A 79 -66.01 -52.57 20.96
C GLY A 79 -65.04 -53.14 22.00
N SER A 80 -64.38 -52.25 22.74
CA SER A 80 -63.48 -52.62 23.83
C SER A 80 -63.49 -51.60 24.95
N ILE A 81 -63.20 -52.06 26.16
CA ILE A 81 -62.96 -51.20 27.32
C ILE A 81 -61.57 -51.43 27.89
N THR A 82 -61.09 -50.43 28.63
CA THR A 82 -59.79 -50.47 29.31
C THR A 82 -60.03 -50.58 30.82
N LEU A 83 -59.56 -51.67 31.41
CA LEU A 83 -59.56 -51.90 32.85
C LEU A 83 -58.25 -51.37 33.44
N ARG A 84 -58.35 -50.58 34.50
CA ARG A 84 -57.20 -50.00 35.20
C ARG A 84 -57.16 -50.53 36.63
N TYR A 85 -56.11 -51.26 36.96
CA TYR A 85 -55.90 -51.83 38.28
C TYR A 85 -54.73 -51.15 39.00
N PRO A 86 -54.93 -50.55 40.20
CA PRO A 86 -53.83 -49.97 40.98
C PRO A 86 -52.82 -51.02 41.46
N ASP A 87 -51.56 -50.87 41.09
CA ASP A 87 -50.43 -51.72 41.49
C ASP A 87 -49.21 -50.83 41.74
N ALA A 88 -49.18 -50.16 42.89
CA ALA A 88 -48.21 -49.12 43.24
C ALA A 88 -46.74 -49.57 43.13
N GLN A 89 -46.49 -50.88 43.24
CA GLN A 89 -45.15 -51.46 43.20
C GLN A 89 -44.84 -52.18 41.87
N MET A 90 -45.79 -52.19 40.92
CA MET A 90 -45.66 -52.91 39.65
C MET A 90 -45.24 -54.39 39.83
N GLN A 91 -45.67 -55.04 40.92
CA GLN A 91 -45.28 -56.41 41.27
C GLN A 91 -46.03 -57.45 40.44
N GLY A 92 -47.10 -57.03 39.78
CA GLY A 92 -47.92 -57.86 38.92
C GLY A 92 -49.17 -58.35 39.62
N VAL A 93 -50.29 -57.96 39.01
CA VAL A 93 -51.62 -58.42 39.38
C VAL A 93 -52.10 -59.45 38.37
N ARG A 94 -52.77 -60.49 38.87
CA ARG A 94 -53.58 -61.38 38.05
C ARG A 94 -55.04 -61.00 38.22
N ILE A 95 -55.71 -60.66 37.13
CA ILE A 95 -57.13 -60.32 37.13
C ILE A 95 -57.96 -61.43 36.49
N TYR A 96 -59.25 -61.44 36.83
CA TYR A 96 -60.27 -62.22 36.16
C TYR A 96 -61.32 -61.32 35.50
N VAL A 97 -61.92 -61.80 34.42
CA VAL A 97 -63.11 -61.21 33.78
C VAL A 97 -64.13 -62.32 33.57
N SER A 98 -65.26 -62.21 34.24
CA SER A 98 -66.37 -63.17 34.20
C SER A 98 -67.56 -62.59 33.44
N TYR A 99 -68.14 -63.36 32.52
CA TYR A 99 -69.27 -62.97 31.66
C TYR A 99 -70.07 -64.21 31.24
N THR A 100 -71.20 -64.02 30.58
CA THR A 100 -72.02 -65.12 30.05
C THR A 100 -71.78 -65.31 28.56
N LEU A 101 -71.45 -66.53 28.15
CA LEU A 101 -71.27 -66.96 26.77
C LEU A 101 -72.25 -68.10 26.46
N ASN A 102 -73.17 -67.92 25.51
CA ASN A 102 -74.20 -68.91 25.17
C ASN A 102 -74.98 -69.44 26.40
N GLY A 103 -75.30 -68.57 27.36
CA GLY A 103 -76.04 -68.91 28.58
C GLY A 103 -75.22 -69.56 29.71
N ALA A 104 -73.91 -69.78 29.53
CA ALA A 104 -73.03 -70.32 30.55
C ALA A 104 -72.01 -69.29 31.04
N ALA A 105 -71.67 -69.34 32.34
CA ALA A 105 -70.63 -68.49 32.91
C ALA A 105 -69.25 -68.85 32.34
N LYS A 106 -68.49 -67.84 31.92
CA LYS A 106 -67.13 -67.95 31.40
C LYS A 106 -66.23 -66.94 32.10
N THR A 107 -65.03 -67.38 32.48
CA THR A 107 -64.01 -66.52 33.08
C THR A 107 -62.72 -66.54 32.27
N LEU A 108 -62.15 -65.36 32.04
CA LEU A 108 -60.83 -65.15 31.45
C LEU A 108 -59.86 -64.66 32.52
N TYR A 109 -58.58 -64.93 32.35
CA TYR A 109 -57.52 -64.45 33.25
C TYR A 109 -56.41 -63.78 32.46
N ALA A 110 -55.82 -62.72 33.02
CA ALA A 110 -54.60 -62.11 32.49
C ALA A 110 -53.69 -61.68 33.65
N ILE A 111 -52.39 -61.64 33.37
CA ILE A 111 -51.36 -61.12 34.28
C ILE A 111 -50.89 -59.80 33.72
N GLY A 112 -50.74 -58.80 34.60
CA GLY A 112 -50.25 -57.47 34.23
C GLY A 112 -48.90 -57.50 33.51
N ALA A 113 -48.63 -56.49 32.69
CA ALA A 113 -47.40 -56.40 31.91
C ALA A 113 -46.17 -56.09 32.78
N ASN A 114 -46.38 -55.62 34.02
CA ASN A 114 -45.33 -55.25 34.99
C ASN A 114 -44.35 -54.22 34.42
N LYS A 115 -44.85 -53.42 33.48
CA LYS A 115 -44.09 -52.39 32.76
C LYS A 115 -44.98 -51.18 32.53
N TYR A 116 -44.33 -50.03 32.47
CA TYR A 116 -44.94 -48.78 32.02
C TYR A 116 -44.01 -48.08 31.04
N ASN A 117 -44.55 -47.24 30.18
CA ASN A 117 -43.79 -46.46 29.22
C ASN A 117 -43.26 -45.19 29.88
N ILE A 118 -41.98 -44.94 29.67
CA ILE A 118 -41.41 -43.60 29.76
C ILE A 118 -41.27 -43.01 28.36
N THR A 119 -41.29 -41.68 28.26
CA THR A 119 -41.07 -40.95 27.02
C THR A 119 -39.67 -40.36 27.02
N ILE A 120 -38.87 -40.68 26.02
CA ILE A 120 -37.57 -40.05 25.78
C ILE A 120 -37.78 -39.01 24.68
N LYS A 121 -37.51 -37.74 25.00
CA LYS A 121 -37.62 -36.61 24.09
C LYS A 121 -36.26 -36.02 23.77
N TYR A 122 -36.05 -35.75 22.49
CA TYR A 122 -34.90 -35.01 21.98
C TYR A 122 -35.42 -33.65 21.52
N MET A 123 -34.91 -32.58 22.12
CA MET A 123 -35.44 -31.23 21.98
C MET A 123 -34.36 -30.27 21.49
N SER A 124 -34.76 -29.17 20.84
CA SER A 124 -33.89 -28.03 20.57
C SER A 124 -34.69 -26.73 20.64
N GLY A 125 -34.32 -25.83 21.55
CA GLY A 125 -34.97 -24.51 21.71
C GLY A 125 -36.47 -24.60 21.97
N GLY A 126 -36.93 -25.65 22.66
CA GLY A 126 -38.35 -25.92 22.93
C GLY A 126 -39.11 -26.67 21.83
N VAL A 127 -38.47 -26.99 20.69
CA VAL A 127 -39.06 -27.80 19.61
C VAL A 127 -38.69 -29.28 19.77
N GLU A 128 -39.68 -30.18 19.65
CA GLU A 128 -39.44 -31.63 19.67
C GLU A 128 -38.85 -32.08 18.33
N LEU A 129 -37.61 -32.58 18.37
CA LEU A 129 -36.90 -33.11 17.20
C LEU A 129 -37.32 -34.55 16.91
N GLN A 130 -37.38 -35.37 17.97
CA GLN A 130 -37.76 -36.78 17.96
C GLN A 130 -38.27 -37.19 19.36
N SER A 131 -39.19 -38.14 19.42
CA SER A 131 -39.61 -38.77 20.67
C SER A 131 -39.83 -40.27 20.49
N GLN A 132 -39.61 -41.02 21.57
CA GLN A 132 -39.86 -42.46 21.60
C GLN A 132 -40.40 -42.89 22.96
N LYS A 133 -41.31 -43.88 22.95
CA LYS A 133 -41.75 -44.56 24.16
C LYS A 133 -40.84 -45.75 24.45
N HIS A 134 -40.46 -45.94 25.70
CA HIS A 134 -39.67 -47.07 26.15
C HIS A 134 -40.32 -47.73 27.37
N ALA A 135 -40.59 -49.03 27.29
CA ALA A 135 -41.23 -49.78 28.36
C ALA A 135 -40.22 -50.21 29.43
N VAL A 136 -40.43 -49.79 30.68
CA VAL A 136 -39.54 -50.06 31.82
C VAL A 136 -40.29 -50.77 32.94
N SER A 137 -39.58 -51.60 33.71
CA SER A 137 -40.09 -52.28 34.92
C SER A 137 -39.45 -51.76 36.21
N GLY A 138 -38.66 -50.69 36.14
CA GLY A 138 -37.86 -50.16 37.25
C GLY A 138 -37.07 -48.92 36.85
N ASN A 139 -35.93 -48.68 37.52
CA ASN A 139 -35.00 -47.61 37.13
C ASN A 139 -34.43 -47.90 35.74
N TYR A 140 -34.21 -46.85 34.95
CA TYR A 140 -33.69 -46.98 33.59
C TYR A 140 -32.77 -45.81 33.26
N THR A 141 -31.59 -46.11 32.73
CA THR A 141 -30.62 -45.10 32.27
C THR A 141 -30.61 -45.06 30.75
N HIS A 142 -30.76 -43.86 30.19
CA HIS A 142 -30.69 -43.63 28.75
C HIS A 142 -29.48 -42.77 28.42
N THR A 143 -28.72 -43.17 27.40
CA THR A 143 -27.64 -42.35 26.83
C THR A 143 -28.07 -41.79 25.48
N ALA A 144 -28.09 -40.47 25.36
CA ALA A 144 -28.42 -39.78 24.13
C ALA A 144 -27.23 -39.79 23.15
N PRO A 145 -27.49 -39.88 21.84
CA PRO A 145 -26.42 -39.77 20.84
C PRO A 145 -25.79 -38.37 20.86
N ALA A 146 -24.49 -38.28 20.55
CA ALA A 146 -23.78 -37.00 20.53
C ALA A 146 -24.28 -36.06 19.43
N THR A 147 -24.78 -36.61 18.33
CA THR A 147 -25.40 -35.87 17.23
C THR A 147 -26.72 -36.49 16.82
N LEU A 148 -27.63 -35.66 16.32
CA LEU A 148 -28.94 -36.06 15.87
C LEU A 148 -29.28 -35.35 14.55
N THR A 149 -29.88 -36.05 13.61
CA THR A 149 -30.42 -35.45 12.37
C THR A 149 -31.94 -35.49 12.39
N SER A 150 -32.57 -34.33 12.25
CA SER A 150 -34.03 -34.20 12.12
C SER A 150 -34.38 -33.08 11.15
N GLY A 151 -35.37 -33.30 10.29
CA GLY A 151 -35.79 -32.31 9.28
C GLY A 151 -34.70 -31.84 8.31
N GLY A 152 -33.68 -32.67 8.05
CA GLY A 152 -32.53 -32.33 7.19
C GLY A 152 -31.46 -31.45 7.86
N LYS A 153 -31.63 -31.11 9.14
CA LYS A 153 -30.68 -30.36 9.95
C LYS A 153 -29.93 -31.30 10.91
N THR A 154 -28.70 -30.92 11.26
CA THR A 154 -27.90 -31.67 12.23
C THR A 154 -27.80 -30.86 13.53
N TYR A 155 -27.93 -31.57 14.64
CA TYR A 155 -27.89 -31.00 15.98
C TYR A 155 -26.83 -31.72 16.82
N GLU A 156 -26.16 -30.98 17.70
CA GLU A 156 -25.22 -31.51 18.69
C GLU A 156 -25.87 -31.54 20.08
N LEU A 157 -25.57 -32.57 20.87
CA LEU A 157 -26.08 -32.70 22.23
C LEU A 157 -25.52 -31.57 23.11
N ALA A 158 -26.42 -30.80 23.72
CA ALA A 158 -26.09 -29.67 24.60
C ALA A 158 -26.36 -29.97 26.09
N SER A 159 -27.17 -30.98 26.41
CA SER A 159 -27.39 -31.47 27.77
C SER A 159 -26.41 -32.59 28.16
N ALA A 160 -26.52 -33.09 29.40
CA ALA A 160 -25.83 -34.30 29.81
C ALA A 160 -26.15 -35.49 28.87
N SER A 161 -25.13 -36.29 28.55
CA SER A 161 -25.24 -37.45 27.66
C SER A 161 -26.04 -38.61 28.23
N SER A 162 -26.21 -38.65 29.55
CA SER A 162 -26.94 -39.70 30.23
C SER A 162 -27.89 -39.14 31.27
N GLN A 163 -29.09 -39.72 31.34
CA GLN A 163 -30.08 -39.44 32.39
C GLN A 163 -30.62 -40.76 32.93
N THR A 164 -31.04 -40.77 34.19
CA THR A 164 -31.63 -41.95 34.83
C THR A 164 -33.05 -41.63 35.27
N HIS A 165 -33.99 -42.39 34.72
CA HIS A 165 -35.35 -42.50 35.23
C HIS A 165 -35.37 -43.34 36.51
N MET A 166 -36.02 -42.83 37.55
CA MET A 166 -36.16 -43.49 38.85
C MET A 166 -37.61 -43.94 39.06
N PHE A 167 -37.79 -45.21 39.40
CA PHE A 167 -39.09 -45.76 39.76
C PHE A 167 -39.71 -45.00 40.94
N GLY A 168 -41.01 -44.72 40.85
CA GLY A 168 -41.77 -44.02 41.90
C GLY A 168 -41.67 -42.49 41.89
N LYS A 169 -40.97 -41.88 40.93
CA LYS A 169 -41.01 -40.42 40.70
C LYS A 169 -42.14 -40.05 39.74
N SER A 170 -42.65 -38.82 39.87
CA SER A 170 -43.81 -38.33 39.11
C SER A 170 -43.54 -38.08 37.62
N SER A 171 -42.27 -37.90 37.20
CA SER A 171 -41.94 -37.71 35.79
C SER A 171 -41.72 -39.04 35.09
N THR A 172 -42.48 -39.28 34.02
CA THR A 172 -42.23 -40.37 33.06
C THR A 172 -41.53 -39.86 31.79
N THR A 173 -40.99 -38.63 31.80
CA THR A 173 -40.34 -38.03 30.64
C THR A 173 -38.86 -37.73 30.93
N MET A 174 -38.00 -38.17 30.02
CA MET A 174 -36.58 -37.83 29.96
C MET A 174 -36.35 -36.90 28.76
N THR A 175 -35.68 -35.77 28.98
CA THR A 175 -35.51 -34.74 27.95
C THR A 175 -34.04 -34.44 27.74
N PHE A 176 -33.57 -34.59 26.50
CA PHE A 176 -32.21 -34.26 26.09
C PHE A 176 -32.24 -33.04 25.17
N GLU A 177 -31.49 -32.01 25.54
CA GLU A 177 -31.42 -30.75 24.79
C GLU A 177 -30.28 -30.80 23.79
N TYR A 178 -30.57 -30.36 22.57
CA TYR A 178 -29.63 -30.26 21.46
C TYR A 178 -29.58 -28.82 20.94
N LYS A 179 -28.45 -28.48 20.33
CA LYS A 179 -28.24 -27.22 19.64
C LYS A 179 -28.09 -27.47 18.14
N GLU A 180 -28.75 -26.67 17.31
CA GLU A 180 -28.60 -26.76 15.85
C GLU A 180 -27.16 -26.41 15.47
N ILE A 181 -26.50 -27.27 14.69
CA ILE A 181 -25.19 -26.99 14.12
C ILE A 181 -25.40 -26.11 12.90
N VAL A 182 -25.17 -24.81 13.07
CA VAL A 182 -25.19 -23.85 11.96
C VAL A 182 -23.83 -23.86 11.27
N LYS A 183 -23.76 -24.54 10.12
CA LYS A 183 -22.59 -24.50 9.24
C LYS A 183 -22.52 -23.12 8.55
N GLN A 184 -21.32 -22.55 8.48
CA GLN A 184 -21.06 -21.26 7.83
C GLN A 184 -19.96 -21.44 6.78
N PRO A 185 -20.07 -20.76 5.62
CA PRO A 185 -18.99 -20.74 4.66
C PRO A 185 -17.75 -20.08 5.26
N TYR A 186 -16.57 -20.44 4.76
CA TYR A 186 -15.30 -19.84 5.16
C TYR A 186 -14.39 -19.66 3.96
N GLN A 187 -13.36 -18.83 4.12
CA GLN A 187 -12.33 -18.62 3.10
C GLN A 187 -11.05 -19.37 3.44
N ILE A 188 -10.34 -19.81 2.40
CA ILE A 188 -8.96 -20.31 2.50
C ILE A 188 -8.06 -19.49 1.58
N SER A 189 -6.76 -19.47 1.88
CA SER A 189 -5.77 -18.80 1.06
C SER A 189 -4.85 -19.78 0.34
N VAL A 190 -4.49 -19.44 -0.89
CA VAL A 190 -3.40 -20.06 -1.64
C VAL A 190 -2.35 -18.99 -1.87
N THR A 191 -1.16 -19.15 -1.29
CA THR A 191 -0.06 -18.20 -1.42
C THR A 191 0.99 -18.77 -2.35
N TYR A 192 1.39 -17.99 -3.36
CA TYR A 192 2.50 -18.32 -4.24
C TYR A 192 3.77 -17.68 -3.70
N VAL A 193 4.84 -18.46 -3.59
CA VAL A 193 6.14 -17.99 -3.08
C VAL A 193 7.29 -18.49 -3.95
N ASP A 194 8.43 -17.81 -3.88
CA ASP A 194 9.69 -18.31 -4.44
C ASP A 194 10.40 -19.29 -3.48
N THR A 195 11.59 -19.77 -3.86
CA THR A 195 12.46 -20.65 -3.04
C THR A 195 12.90 -20.02 -1.71
N SER A 196 12.83 -18.70 -1.60
CA SER A 196 13.22 -17.91 -0.42
C SER A 196 12.02 -17.49 0.43
N ASP A 197 10.83 -18.06 0.18
CA ASP A 197 9.56 -17.71 0.81
C ASP A 197 9.06 -16.27 0.52
N THR A 198 9.62 -15.58 -0.48
CA THR A 198 9.12 -14.27 -0.93
C THR A 198 7.76 -14.43 -1.59
N ARG A 199 6.79 -13.60 -1.20
CA ARG A 199 5.44 -13.66 -1.75
C ARG A 199 5.37 -13.15 -3.19
N LEU A 200 4.98 -14.03 -4.12
CA LEU A 200 4.79 -13.74 -5.54
C LEU A 200 3.33 -13.42 -5.90
N GLY A 201 2.38 -13.83 -5.05
CA GLY A 201 0.96 -13.65 -5.33
C GLY A 201 0.12 -14.62 -4.53
N GLY A 202 -1.13 -14.81 -4.97
CA GLY A 202 -2.02 -15.80 -4.38
C GLY A 202 -3.47 -15.63 -4.79
N ALA A 203 -4.32 -16.49 -4.25
CA ALA A 203 -5.76 -16.47 -4.40
C ALA A 203 -6.45 -16.67 -3.04
N THR A 204 -7.66 -16.13 -2.92
CA THR A 204 -8.58 -16.42 -1.82
C THR A 204 -9.75 -17.20 -2.40
N LEU A 205 -10.10 -18.31 -1.78
CA LEU A 205 -11.15 -19.21 -2.26
C LEU A 205 -12.27 -19.27 -1.23
N ASP A 206 -13.50 -19.01 -1.68
CA ASP A 206 -14.71 -19.20 -0.88
C ASP A 206 -15.10 -20.68 -0.84
N VAL A 207 -15.18 -21.24 0.37
CA VAL A 207 -15.61 -22.63 0.60
C VAL A 207 -17.06 -22.60 1.08
N ALA A 208 -17.99 -22.90 0.18
CA ALA A 208 -19.39 -23.05 0.51
C ALA A 208 -19.63 -24.27 1.42
N VAL A 209 -20.69 -24.20 2.24
CA VAL A 209 -21.09 -25.29 3.14
C VAL A 209 -21.28 -26.59 2.36
N ASP A 210 -20.62 -27.66 2.81
CA ASP A 210 -20.67 -29.01 2.25
C ASP A 210 -20.22 -29.12 0.78
N ALA A 211 -19.53 -28.10 0.25
CA ALA A 211 -18.98 -28.09 -1.11
C ALA A 211 -17.50 -28.47 -1.14
N THR A 212 -16.97 -28.70 -2.35
CA THR A 212 -15.53 -28.79 -2.63
C THR A 212 -15.17 -27.70 -3.62
N VAL A 213 -14.13 -26.92 -3.30
CA VAL A 213 -13.58 -25.89 -4.20
C VAL A 213 -12.28 -26.40 -4.82
N ASN A 214 -12.11 -26.15 -6.11
CA ASN A 214 -10.90 -26.46 -6.85
C ASN A 214 -10.22 -25.18 -7.32
N HIS A 215 -8.90 -25.17 -7.30
CA HIS A 215 -8.09 -24.03 -7.76
C HIS A 215 -6.88 -24.52 -8.53
N ASP A 216 -6.76 -24.09 -9.79
CA ASP A 216 -5.62 -24.42 -10.63
C ASP A 216 -4.49 -23.43 -10.37
N ASN A 217 -3.31 -23.96 -10.01
CA ASN A 217 -2.13 -23.16 -9.82
C ASN A 217 -1.54 -22.79 -11.19
N PRO A 218 -1.24 -21.51 -11.45
CA PRO A 218 -0.58 -21.09 -12.69
C PRO A 218 0.71 -21.88 -12.95
N LYS A 219 0.96 -22.26 -14.20
CA LYS A 219 2.25 -22.90 -14.56
C LYS A 219 3.40 -21.89 -14.56
N THR A 220 3.10 -20.63 -14.85
CA THR A 220 4.05 -19.52 -14.94
C THR A 220 3.46 -18.29 -14.25
N LEU A 221 4.33 -17.49 -13.64
CA LEU A 221 4.00 -16.20 -13.06
C LEU A 221 4.99 -15.14 -13.55
N SER A 222 4.51 -13.93 -13.83
CA SER A 222 5.35 -12.76 -14.11
C SER A 222 5.11 -11.71 -13.04
N VAL A 223 6.13 -11.42 -12.23
CA VAL A 223 6.02 -10.52 -11.06
C VAL A 223 7.26 -9.63 -11.04
N ASN A 224 7.07 -8.31 -11.03
CA ASN A 224 8.15 -7.31 -10.99
C ASN A 224 9.22 -7.53 -12.07
N GLY A 225 8.81 -7.86 -13.30
CA GLY A 225 9.73 -8.12 -14.42
C GLY A 225 10.48 -9.46 -14.37
N ARG A 226 10.26 -10.28 -13.34
CA ARG A 226 10.81 -11.64 -13.21
C ARG A 226 9.79 -12.68 -13.64
N ASN A 227 10.27 -13.74 -14.30
CA ASN A 227 9.46 -14.88 -14.69
C ASN A 227 9.76 -16.09 -13.81
N TYR A 228 8.71 -16.68 -13.26
CA TYR A 228 8.78 -17.85 -12.40
C TYR A 228 8.00 -19.01 -13.03
N GLN A 229 8.47 -20.24 -12.82
CA GLN A 229 7.76 -21.47 -13.18
C GLN A 229 7.36 -22.25 -11.93
N LEU A 230 6.21 -22.94 -12.00
CA LEU A 230 5.77 -23.83 -10.92
C LEU A 230 6.82 -24.91 -10.70
N MET A 231 7.36 -24.97 -9.48
CA MET A 231 8.47 -25.86 -9.18
C MET A 231 8.06 -27.33 -9.37
N THR A 232 8.99 -28.13 -9.91
CA THR A 232 8.77 -29.56 -10.11
C THR A 232 8.35 -30.24 -8.80
N GLY A 233 7.27 -31.03 -8.84
CA GLY A 233 6.71 -31.74 -7.68
C GLY A 233 5.66 -30.96 -6.89
N GLN A 234 5.45 -29.66 -7.17
CA GLN A 234 4.32 -28.91 -6.62
C GLN A 234 3.00 -29.30 -7.31
N PRO A 235 1.87 -29.29 -6.59
CA PRO A 235 0.58 -29.65 -7.18
C PRO A 235 0.13 -28.58 -8.18
N SER A 236 -0.28 -29.00 -9.38
CA SER A 236 -0.85 -28.09 -10.39
C SER A 236 -2.26 -27.61 -10.03
N SER A 237 -2.93 -28.24 -9.07
CA SER A 237 -4.26 -27.87 -8.62
C SER A 237 -4.45 -28.23 -7.14
N ILE A 238 -5.23 -27.44 -6.43
CA ILE A 238 -5.70 -27.70 -5.06
C ILE A 238 -7.18 -28.10 -5.13
N SER A 239 -7.54 -29.17 -4.42
CA SER A 239 -8.94 -29.57 -4.19
C SER A 239 -9.21 -29.53 -2.69
N HIS A 240 -10.13 -28.67 -2.26
CA HIS A 240 -10.43 -28.43 -0.85
C HIS A 240 -11.90 -28.70 -0.55
N ALA A 241 -12.16 -29.75 0.24
CA ALA A 241 -13.52 -30.09 0.70
C ALA A 241 -13.87 -29.34 2.00
N TYR A 242 -15.13 -28.91 2.11
CA TYR A 242 -15.68 -28.30 3.32
C TYR A 242 -15.48 -29.19 4.54
N GLY A 243 -14.95 -28.61 5.62
CA GLY A 243 -14.65 -29.34 6.87
C GLY A 243 -13.22 -29.89 6.96
N THR A 244 -12.41 -29.76 5.91
CA THR A 244 -10.97 -30.02 5.99
C THR A 244 -10.31 -29.05 6.98
N ALA A 245 -9.39 -29.53 7.81
CA ALA A 245 -8.75 -28.72 8.85
C ALA A 245 -7.81 -27.64 8.30
N THR A 246 -7.17 -27.88 7.15
CA THR A 246 -6.26 -26.93 6.48
C THR A 246 -6.99 -25.63 6.13
N ARG A 247 -6.32 -24.49 6.30
CA ARG A 247 -6.87 -23.14 5.98
C ARG A 247 -6.01 -22.32 5.04
N SER A 248 -4.79 -22.77 4.76
CA SER A 248 -3.87 -22.11 3.84
C SER A 248 -3.03 -23.15 3.10
N TYR A 249 -2.71 -22.83 1.85
CA TYR A 249 -1.81 -23.58 1.00
C TYR A 249 -0.67 -22.66 0.56
N LYS A 250 0.55 -23.19 0.51
CA LYS A 250 1.73 -22.49 0.03
C LYS A 250 2.28 -23.27 -1.16
N ILE A 251 2.44 -22.61 -2.30
CA ILE A 251 2.88 -23.20 -3.56
C ILE A 251 4.17 -22.51 -4.00
N TYR A 252 5.21 -23.33 -4.24
CA TYR A 252 6.55 -22.85 -4.56
C TYR A 252 6.78 -22.73 -6.06
N TYR A 253 7.42 -21.64 -6.46
CA TYR A 253 7.85 -21.39 -7.82
C TYR A 253 9.37 -21.17 -7.85
N GLU A 254 10.00 -21.54 -8.96
CA GLU A 254 11.42 -21.30 -9.21
C GLU A 254 11.60 -20.16 -10.21
N LEU A 255 12.62 -19.34 -10.00
CA LEU A 255 12.96 -18.23 -10.88
C LEU A 255 13.57 -18.78 -12.17
N VAL A 256 13.00 -18.42 -13.31
CA VAL A 256 13.47 -18.87 -14.64
C VAL A 256 14.26 -17.79 -15.37
N GLN A 257 13.98 -16.52 -15.07
CA GLN A 257 14.65 -15.40 -15.70
C GLN A 257 14.82 -14.26 -14.70
N GLU A 258 16.09 -13.93 -14.41
CA GLU A 258 16.45 -12.70 -13.72
C GLU A 258 15.99 -11.49 -14.54
N PRO A 259 15.64 -10.35 -13.90
CA PRO A 259 15.35 -9.13 -14.62
C PRO A 259 16.51 -8.83 -15.55
N ALA A 260 16.21 -8.35 -16.76
CA ALA A 260 17.25 -7.86 -17.64
C ALA A 260 18.05 -6.78 -16.88
N ALA A 261 19.36 -6.99 -16.79
CA ALA A 261 20.25 -5.99 -16.22
C ALA A 261 20.05 -4.69 -16.99
N THR A 262 19.94 -3.57 -16.27
CA THR A 262 19.79 -2.24 -16.86
C THR A 262 21.09 -1.48 -16.76
N ALA A 263 21.34 -0.58 -17.72
CA ALA A 263 22.45 0.36 -17.63
C ALA A 263 22.33 1.17 -16.33
N TYR A 264 23.47 1.62 -15.81
CA TYR A 264 23.51 2.48 -14.63
C TYR A 264 24.55 3.59 -14.80
N ASN A 265 24.50 4.61 -13.95
CA ASN A 265 25.45 5.72 -14.00
C ASN A 265 26.53 5.59 -12.92
N VAL A 266 27.72 6.10 -13.23
CA VAL A 266 28.79 6.34 -12.26
C VAL A 266 29.15 7.81 -12.22
N ASN A 267 29.47 8.30 -11.03
CA ASN A 267 29.82 9.69 -10.77
C ASN A 267 31.31 9.82 -10.49
N VAL A 268 31.91 10.90 -10.99
CA VAL A 268 33.27 11.32 -10.65
C VAL A 268 33.19 12.74 -10.11
N GLN A 269 33.59 12.91 -8.86
CA GLN A 269 33.66 14.19 -8.17
C GLN A 269 35.07 14.75 -8.28
N TYR A 270 35.19 16.03 -8.64
CA TYR A 270 36.45 16.76 -8.65
C TYR A 270 36.51 17.65 -7.42
N VAL A 271 37.43 17.39 -6.51
CA VAL A 271 37.51 18.11 -5.23
C VAL A 271 38.86 18.79 -5.06
N ASP A 272 38.89 19.90 -4.33
CA ASP A 272 40.16 20.50 -3.90
C ASP A 272 40.79 19.74 -2.72
N SER A 273 41.96 20.21 -2.25
CA SER A 273 42.68 19.63 -1.12
C SER A 273 41.92 19.65 0.22
N SER A 274 40.91 20.51 0.36
CA SER A 274 40.04 20.58 1.54
C SER A 274 38.82 19.66 1.45
N GLY A 275 38.60 19.04 0.28
CA GLY A 275 37.42 18.24 -0.01
C GLY A 275 36.24 19.05 -0.56
N LYS A 276 36.44 20.35 -0.86
CA LYS A 276 35.41 21.17 -1.50
C LYS A 276 35.24 20.72 -2.94
N LEU A 277 33.99 20.52 -3.36
CA LEU A 277 33.65 20.11 -4.71
C LEU A 277 33.83 21.26 -5.71
N LEU A 278 34.60 21.02 -6.76
CA LEU A 278 34.93 21.96 -7.83
C LEU A 278 34.13 21.68 -9.11
N GLY A 279 33.75 20.42 -9.31
CA GLY A 279 32.98 19.97 -10.46
C GLY A 279 32.71 18.47 -10.37
N TYR A 280 32.03 17.92 -11.36
CA TYR A 280 31.76 16.49 -11.43
C TYR A 280 31.55 16.05 -12.89
N LYS A 281 31.63 14.74 -13.12
CA LYS A 281 31.32 14.09 -14.39
C LYS A 281 30.50 12.84 -14.14
N ARG A 282 29.45 12.63 -14.93
CA ARG A 282 28.66 11.41 -14.93
C ARG A 282 28.87 10.63 -16.20
N VAL A 283 28.97 9.31 -16.09
CA VAL A 283 29.09 8.41 -17.24
C VAL A 283 28.09 7.27 -17.10
N THR A 284 27.32 7.03 -18.15
CA THR A 284 26.46 5.84 -18.26
C THR A 284 27.30 4.63 -18.59
N VAL A 285 27.10 3.56 -17.82
CA VAL A 285 27.71 2.24 -18.00
C VAL A 285 26.66 1.33 -18.63
N PRO A 286 26.78 1.01 -19.93
CA PRO A 286 25.87 0.09 -20.59
C PRO A 286 25.99 -1.33 -20.02
N VAL A 287 24.94 -2.12 -20.24
CA VAL A 287 24.84 -3.49 -19.72
C VAL A 287 25.98 -4.35 -20.25
N ASN A 288 26.73 -4.98 -19.35
CA ASN A 288 27.89 -5.82 -19.65
C ASN A 288 29.05 -5.11 -20.40
N GLU A 289 29.09 -3.79 -20.38
CA GLU A 289 30.18 -3.02 -20.98
C GLU A 289 31.16 -2.47 -19.94
N THR A 290 32.34 -2.09 -20.41
CA THR A 290 33.34 -1.37 -19.63
C THR A 290 33.54 0.00 -20.24
N VAL A 291 33.43 1.05 -19.42
CA VAL A 291 33.63 2.43 -19.84
C VAL A 291 34.96 2.97 -19.32
N ASN A 292 35.58 3.85 -20.11
CA ASN A 292 36.74 4.63 -19.71
C ASN A 292 36.30 6.08 -19.54
N ILE A 293 36.58 6.64 -18.36
CA ILE A 293 36.17 7.98 -17.98
C ILE A 293 37.41 8.85 -17.98
N ASP A 294 37.54 9.69 -19.00
CA ASP A 294 38.64 10.66 -19.07
C ASP A 294 38.46 11.74 -18.02
N ILE A 295 39.54 11.98 -17.30
CA ILE A 295 39.63 12.99 -16.25
C ILE A 295 40.41 14.18 -16.83
N PRO A 296 39.86 15.41 -16.77
CA PRO A 296 40.55 16.60 -17.22
C PRO A 296 41.91 16.79 -16.53
N ALA A 297 42.88 17.35 -17.24
CA ALA A 297 44.17 17.72 -16.63
C ALA A 297 44.04 18.97 -15.76
N SER A 298 43.12 19.86 -16.11
CA SER A 298 42.79 21.09 -15.40
C SER A 298 41.29 21.37 -15.46
N ILE A 299 40.80 22.14 -14.50
CA ILE A 299 39.42 22.64 -14.45
C ILE A 299 39.42 24.10 -13.98
N ALA A 300 38.41 24.85 -14.41
CA ALA A 300 38.16 26.22 -13.95
C ALA A 300 36.84 26.31 -13.20
N THR A 301 36.79 27.10 -12.13
CA THR A 301 35.53 27.43 -11.43
C THR A 301 34.89 28.68 -12.03
N ALA A 302 33.62 28.97 -11.71
CA ALA A 302 32.89 30.12 -12.26
C ALA A 302 33.52 31.49 -11.94
N ASN A 303 34.20 31.61 -10.79
CA ASN A 303 35.00 32.80 -10.45
C ASN A 303 36.35 32.86 -11.20
N GLY A 304 36.60 31.93 -12.12
CA GLY A 304 37.79 31.81 -12.96
C GLY A 304 39.03 31.24 -12.28
N SER A 305 38.95 30.73 -11.04
CA SER A 305 40.08 30.02 -10.43
C SER A 305 40.39 28.73 -11.18
N GLN A 306 41.68 28.53 -11.45
CA GLN A 306 42.20 27.39 -12.19
C GLN A 306 42.74 26.35 -11.21
N TYR A 307 42.49 25.08 -11.50
CA TYR A 307 42.97 23.95 -10.73
C TYR A 307 43.57 22.90 -11.65
N ASN A 308 44.68 22.29 -11.23
CA ASN A 308 45.35 21.20 -11.94
C ASN A 308 45.08 19.88 -11.22
N ARG A 309 44.91 18.78 -11.95
CA ARG A 309 44.74 17.46 -11.36
C ARG A 309 45.95 17.14 -10.47
N ALA A 310 45.69 16.74 -9.24
CA ALA A 310 46.73 16.52 -8.25
C ALA A 310 47.66 15.37 -8.67
N SER A 311 48.92 15.44 -8.22
CA SER A 311 49.91 14.42 -8.54
C SER A 311 49.49 13.04 -8.02
N GLY A 312 49.58 12.02 -8.89
CA GLY A 312 49.19 10.64 -8.58
C GLY A 312 47.71 10.31 -8.80
N GLU A 313 46.87 11.30 -9.11
CA GLU A 313 45.48 11.07 -9.50
C GLU A 313 45.41 10.55 -10.96
N PRO A 314 44.47 9.63 -11.27
CA PRO A 314 44.42 9.00 -12.58
C PRO A 314 43.94 9.96 -13.67
N ALA A 315 44.53 9.83 -14.87
CA ALA A 315 44.04 10.52 -16.07
C ALA A 315 42.76 9.88 -16.66
N THR A 316 42.55 8.59 -16.39
CA THR A 316 41.40 7.83 -16.85
C THR A 316 40.96 6.86 -15.77
N ILE A 317 39.66 6.75 -15.54
CA ILE A 317 39.06 5.74 -14.67
C ILE A 317 38.38 4.68 -15.52
N THR A 318 38.80 3.41 -15.39
CA THR A 318 38.12 2.28 -16.03
C THR A 318 37.06 1.69 -15.11
N HIS A 319 35.84 1.56 -15.60
CA HIS A 319 34.71 1.04 -14.84
C HIS A 319 33.97 -0.06 -15.63
N ALA A 320 34.04 -1.30 -15.13
CA ALA A 320 33.30 -2.44 -15.67
C ALA A 320 31.87 -2.51 -15.09
N PHE A 321 30.92 -3.03 -15.87
CA PHE A 321 29.50 -3.15 -15.47
C PHE A 321 29.27 -3.94 -14.16
N ASP A 322 30.13 -4.90 -13.84
CA ASP A 322 30.01 -5.71 -12.62
C ASP A 322 30.65 -5.05 -11.38
N ASN A 323 31.32 -3.91 -11.55
CA ASN A 323 31.93 -3.18 -10.47
C ASN A 323 30.84 -2.57 -9.58
N THR A 324 31.02 -2.60 -8.25
CA THR A 324 30.05 -2.10 -7.26
C THR A 324 30.26 -0.63 -6.88
N LYS A 325 31.41 -0.02 -7.20
CA LYS A 325 31.68 1.38 -6.91
C LYS A 325 30.80 2.29 -7.77
N ARG A 326 30.15 3.28 -7.18
CA ARG A 326 29.26 4.21 -7.93
C ARG A 326 29.76 5.65 -7.97
N THR A 327 30.68 5.99 -7.07
CA THR A 327 31.27 7.32 -6.99
C THR A 327 32.79 7.22 -6.90
N TYR A 328 33.47 8.01 -7.70
CA TYR A 328 34.90 8.26 -7.66
C TYR A 328 35.14 9.69 -7.22
N THR A 329 36.25 9.93 -6.53
CA THR A 329 36.70 11.26 -6.14
C THR A 329 38.09 11.43 -6.69
N VAL A 330 38.33 12.53 -7.39
CA VAL A 330 39.63 12.92 -7.93
C VAL A 330 40.00 14.28 -7.36
N ARG A 331 41.22 14.38 -6.83
CA ARG A 331 41.72 15.62 -6.22
C ARG A 331 42.37 16.53 -7.25
N TYR A 332 42.20 17.82 -7.04
CA TYR A 332 42.82 18.88 -7.81
C TYR A 332 43.50 19.88 -6.86
N ASP A 333 44.68 20.35 -7.27
CA ASP A 333 45.44 21.38 -6.59
C ASP A 333 45.20 22.73 -7.25
N LEU A 334 45.09 23.78 -6.45
CA LEU A 334 44.92 25.13 -6.97
C LEU A 334 46.13 25.51 -7.83
N ALA A 335 45.87 25.92 -9.08
CA ALA A 335 46.93 26.29 -10.00
C ALA A 335 47.60 27.60 -9.56
N VAL A 336 48.92 27.58 -9.46
CA VAL A 336 49.72 28.77 -9.13
C VAL A 336 50.13 29.44 -10.44
N ALA A 337 49.80 30.72 -10.58
CA ALA A 337 50.26 31.52 -11.71
C ALA A 337 51.77 31.75 -11.63
N THR A 338 52.48 31.56 -12.75
CA THR A 338 53.94 31.74 -12.86
C THR A 338 54.34 32.89 -13.78
N ALA A 339 53.38 33.45 -14.51
CA ALA A 339 53.55 34.58 -15.43
C ALA A 339 52.39 35.57 -15.24
N PRO A 340 52.52 36.83 -15.72
CA PRO A 340 51.41 37.78 -15.74
C PRO A 340 50.16 37.18 -16.37
N TYR A 341 49.00 37.56 -15.85
CA TYR A 341 47.69 37.10 -16.32
C TYR A 341 46.67 38.23 -16.28
N GLU A 342 45.53 38.03 -16.94
CA GLU A 342 44.42 38.99 -16.90
C GLU A 342 43.33 38.52 -15.92
N ILE A 343 42.74 39.48 -15.22
CA ILE A 343 41.45 39.29 -14.54
C ILE A 343 40.35 39.97 -15.38
N ARG A 344 39.20 39.33 -15.42
CA ARG A 344 38.00 39.81 -16.10
C ARG A 344 37.11 40.54 -15.12
N ILE A 345 36.73 41.76 -15.46
CA ILE A 345 35.75 42.56 -14.76
C ILE A 345 34.48 42.62 -15.59
N ASN A 346 33.37 42.14 -15.07
CA ASN A 346 32.07 42.21 -15.74
C ASN A 346 31.20 43.28 -15.10
N TYR A 347 30.61 44.12 -15.93
CA TYR A 347 29.51 44.98 -15.53
C TYR A 347 28.23 44.26 -15.90
N LEU A 348 27.42 43.89 -14.91
CA LEU A 348 26.20 43.11 -15.07
C LEU A 348 24.99 43.97 -14.75
N SER A 349 23.85 43.70 -15.39
CA SER A 349 22.59 44.30 -14.97
C SER A 349 22.14 43.69 -13.64
N SER A 350 21.79 44.52 -12.66
CA SER A 350 21.20 44.06 -11.39
C SER A 350 19.80 43.46 -11.55
N ALA A 351 19.11 43.75 -12.66
CA ALA A 351 17.75 43.28 -12.89
C ALA A 351 17.71 41.80 -13.27
N ASN A 352 18.68 41.34 -14.07
CA ASN A 352 18.67 39.99 -14.66
C ASN A 352 20.06 39.35 -14.81
N GLY A 353 21.13 40.00 -14.36
CA GLY A 353 22.50 39.47 -14.46
C GLY A 353 23.14 39.58 -15.85
N ALA A 354 22.46 40.15 -16.85
CA ALA A 354 22.99 40.24 -18.21
C ALA A 354 24.29 41.05 -18.27
N THR A 355 25.26 40.60 -19.07
CA THR A 355 26.55 41.30 -19.22
C THR A 355 26.38 42.58 -20.05
N LEU A 356 26.62 43.72 -19.40
CA LEU A 356 26.55 45.07 -19.97
C LEU A 356 27.91 45.59 -20.44
N ALA A 357 29.02 45.10 -19.92
CA ALA A 357 30.37 45.39 -20.41
C ALA A 357 31.37 44.42 -19.78
N THR A 358 32.53 44.28 -20.41
CA THR A 358 33.65 43.52 -19.85
C THR A 358 34.93 44.31 -20.03
N GLU A 359 35.77 44.33 -19.00
CA GLU A 359 37.10 44.91 -19.00
C GLU A 359 38.11 43.86 -18.54
N MET A 360 39.32 43.87 -19.12
CA MET A 360 40.42 43.02 -18.71
C MET A 360 41.47 43.86 -17.99
N VAL A 361 41.92 43.40 -16.83
CA VAL A 361 42.98 44.06 -16.07
C VAL A 361 44.18 43.13 -15.97
N THR A 362 45.33 43.58 -16.46
CA THR A 362 46.58 42.81 -16.37
C THR A 362 47.13 42.84 -14.94
N VAL A 363 47.46 41.65 -14.43
CA VAL A 363 48.13 41.43 -13.15
C VAL A 363 49.57 41.01 -13.43
N ASN A 364 50.52 41.91 -13.14
CA ASN A 364 51.94 41.63 -13.32
C ASN A 364 52.46 40.68 -12.24
N LEU A 365 53.52 39.93 -12.57
CA LEU A 365 54.19 38.99 -11.67
C LEU A 365 54.55 39.67 -10.33
N ASN A 366 54.20 39.04 -9.22
CA ASN A 366 54.44 39.52 -7.85
C ASN A 366 53.90 40.92 -7.53
N SER A 367 52.91 41.40 -8.29
CA SER A 367 52.29 42.71 -8.08
C SER A 367 50.86 42.60 -7.55
N THR A 368 50.30 43.73 -7.10
CA THR A 368 48.87 43.85 -6.81
C THR A 368 48.26 44.78 -7.85
N ALA A 369 47.35 44.25 -8.68
CA ALA A 369 46.55 45.06 -9.57
C ALA A 369 45.40 45.70 -8.78
N THR A 370 45.05 46.93 -9.14
CA THR A 370 43.91 47.64 -8.55
C THR A 370 42.93 48.05 -9.62
N PHE A 371 41.65 47.96 -9.32
CA PHE A 371 40.57 48.39 -10.20
C PHE A 371 39.51 49.16 -9.42
N GLU A 372 38.95 50.21 -10.01
CA GLU A 372 37.83 50.96 -9.44
C GLU A 372 36.69 51.04 -10.46
N ALA A 373 35.56 50.42 -10.13
CA ALA A 373 34.37 50.44 -10.97
C ALA A 373 33.79 51.85 -11.04
N VAL A 374 33.46 52.31 -12.25
CA VAL A 374 32.84 53.63 -12.46
C VAL A 374 31.45 53.71 -11.84
N SER A 375 31.06 54.87 -11.32
CA SER A 375 29.74 55.06 -10.68
C SER A 375 28.58 55.01 -11.66
N SER A 376 28.85 55.34 -12.92
CA SER A 376 27.88 55.32 -14.00
C SER A 376 28.57 55.24 -15.35
N PHE A 377 27.89 54.67 -16.34
CA PHE A 377 28.31 54.70 -17.73
C PHE A 377 27.09 54.67 -18.66
N GLU A 378 27.28 55.01 -19.93
CA GLU A 378 26.26 54.95 -20.96
C GLU A 378 26.58 53.82 -21.93
N ARG A 379 25.57 53.02 -22.28
CA ARG A 379 25.65 52.00 -23.32
C ARG A 379 24.35 51.98 -24.12
N ASP A 380 24.46 52.02 -25.44
CA ASP A 380 23.32 51.96 -26.36
C ASP A 380 22.22 53.00 -26.03
N GLY A 381 22.62 54.21 -25.62
CA GLY A 381 21.71 55.30 -25.22
C GLY A 381 21.02 55.12 -23.87
N THR A 382 21.40 54.10 -23.10
CA THR A 382 20.89 53.83 -21.74
C THR A 382 21.97 54.15 -20.71
N THR A 383 21.64 54.97 -19.72
CA THR A 383 22.52 55.28 -18.59
C THR A 383 22.35 54.23 -17.49
N TYR A 384 23.47 53.69 -17.03
CA TYR A 384 23.55 52.72 -15.95
C TYR A 384 24.27 53.31 -14.74
N TYR A 385 23.74 53.07 -13.53
CA TYR A 385 24.34 53.46 -12.26
C TYR A 385 24.73 52.24 -11.44
N LEU A 386 25.90 52.30 -10.82
CA LEU A 386 26.37 51.22 -9.96
C LEU A 386 25.39 51.02 -8.80
N ALA A 387 24.93 49.78 -8.59
CA ALA A 387 23.97 49.46 -7.55
C ALA A 387 24.52 49.77 -6.14
N SER A 388 23.65 50.20 -5.24
CA SER A 388 24.02 50.65 -3.89
C SER A 388 24.63 49.51 -3.04
N GLY A 389 25.56 49.87 -2.15
CA GLY A 389 26.14 48.99 -1.14
C GLY A 389 27.22 48.00 -1.61
N GLN A 390 27.51 47.92 -2.92
CA GLN A 390 28.63 47.12 -3.41
C GLN A 390 29.97 47.84 -3.23
N ASN A 391 31.02 47.08 -2.90
CA ASN A 391 32.39 47.61 -2.91
C ASN A 391 32.78 47.95 -4.35
N ARG A 392 33.33 49.15 -4.57
CA ARG A 392 33.72 49.65 -5.90
C ARG A 392 35.17 49.35 -6.25
N ASN A 393 35.99 48.95 -5.28
CA ASN A 393 37.43 48.83 -5.43
C ASN A 393 37.87 47.37 -5.29
N ILE A 394 38.68 46.92 -6.23
CA ILE A 394 39.36 45.63 -6.19
C ILE A 394 40.84 45.88 -5.95
N ALA A 395 41.40 45.13 -5.01
CA ALA A 395 42.84 44.95 -4.86
C ALA A 395 43.15 43.46 -5.06
N HIS A 396 43.75 43.13 -6.20
CA HIS A 396 44.03 41.78 -6.62
C HIS A 396 45.53 41.49 -6.58
N ALA A 397 45.99 40.82 -5.51
CA ALA A 397 47.36 40.35 -5.43
C ALA A 397 47.61 39.22 -6.45
N PHE A 398 48.81 39.15 -7.02
CA PHE A 398 49.20 38.10 -7.98
C PHE A 398 48.98 36.66 -7.48
N SER A 399 49.02 36.44 -6.17
CA SER A 399 48.77 35.14 -5.55
C SER A 399 47.29 34.78 -5.41
N ASN A 400 46.36 35.73 -5.60
CA ASN A 400 44.93 35.40 -5.59
C ASN A 400 44.61 34.47 -6.76
N SER A 401 43.66 33.58 -6.56
CA SER A 401 43.21 32.63 -7.58
C SER A 401 41.96 33.07 -8.33
N GLN A 402 41.15 33.97 -7.79
CA GLN A 402 39.98 34.49 -8.50
C GLN A 402 40.41 35.21 -9.78
N ARG A 403 39.71 35.01 -10.89
CA ARG A 403 40.00 35.69 -12.16
C ARG A 403 38.82 36.48 -12.70
N VAL A 404 37.64 36.33 -12.12
CA VAL A 404 36.41 37.01 -12.55
C VAL A 404 35.84 37.84 -11.39
N TYR A 405 35.50 39.09 -11.66
CA TYR A 405 34.82 39.99 -10.72
C TYR A 405 33.59 40.59 -11.38
N ASN A 406 32.48 40.67 -10.64
CA ASN A 406 31.20 41.18 -11.14
C ASN A 406 30.81 42.45 -10.38
N PHE A 407 30.43 43.50 -11.10
CA PHE A 407 29.81 44.71 -10.58
C PHE A 407 28.43 44.86 -11.18
N TYR A 408 27.44 45.19 -10.37
CA TYR A 408 26.04 45.21 -10.79
C TYR A 408 25.54 46.64 -10.96
N TYR A 409 24.84 46.92 -12.06
CA TYR A 409 24.35 48.24 -12.41
C TYR A 409 22.84 48.25 -12.65
N ASN A 410 22.18 49.30 -12.16
CA ASN A 410 20.78 49.61 -12.40
C ASN A 410 20.64 50.54 -13.62
N VAL A 411 19.53 50.43 -14.35
CA VAL A 411 19.14 51.45 -15.35
C VAL A 411 18.70 52.72 -14.61
N GLN A 412 19.08 53.89 -15.13
CA GLN A 412 18.67 55.19 -14.58
C GLN A 412 17.16 55.28 -14.36
N GLY A 413 16.76 55.58 -13.12
CA GLY A 413 15.35 55.75 -12.75
C GLY A 413 14.60 54.43 -12.56
N GLN A 414 15.28 53.28 -12.63
CA GLN A 414 14.74 51.95 -12.34
C GLN A 414 15.40 51.33 -11.10
N GLU A 415 15.97 52.14 -10.22
CA GLU A 415 16.56 51.67 -8.97
C GLU A 415 15.45 51.25 -7.98
N GLU A 416 15.50 49.99 -7.53
CA GLU A 416 14.63 49.52 -6.45
C GLU A 416 15.17 49.98 -5.08
N SER A 417 14.25 50.26 -4.15
CA SER A 417 14.60 50.57 -2.76
C SER A 417 14.60 49.35 -1.85
N SER A 418 13.83 48.32 -2.20
CA SER A 418 13.79 47.02 -1.53
C SER A 418 13.06 45.98 -2.39
N TYR A 419 13.32 44.70 -2.15
CA TYR A 419 12.55 43.58 -2.72
C TYR A 419 12.58 42.37 -1.79
N ALA A 420 11.65 41.43 -2.00
CA ALA A 420 11.62 40.16 -1.27
C ALA A 420 12.55 39.13 -1.93
N VAL A 421 13.29 38.41 -1.09
CA VAL A 421 14.09 37.23 -1.45
C VAL A 421 13.37 36.02 -0.90
N THR A 422 13.14 35.03 -1.76
CA THR A 422 12.39 33.82 -1.43
C THR A 422 13.33 32.61 -1.40
N VAL A 423 13.28 31.85 -0.31
CA VAL A 423 13.90 30.52 -0.23
C VAL A 423 12.80 29.47 -0.16
N GLN A 424 12.90 28.45 -1.01
CA GLN A 424 11.97 27.33 -1.04
C GLN A 424 12.67 26.00 -0.77
N TYR A 425 12.09 25.21 0.12
CA TYR A 425 12.55 23.85 0.41
C TYR A 425 11.81 22.90 -0.51
N VAL A 426 12.58 22.11 -1.26
CA VAL A 426 12.08 21.30 -2.37
C VAL A 426 12.37 19.84 -2.07
N ASN A 427 11.36 18.97 -2.20
CA ASN A 427 11.58 17.54 -2.17
C ASN A 427 12.31 17.10 -3.46
N ILE A 428 13.50 16.54 -3.32
CA ILE A 428 14.32 16.09 -4.45
C ILE A 428 13.67 14.98 -5.30
N ALA A 429 12.73 14.22 -4.73
CA ALA A 429 12.12 13.10 -5.43
C ALA A 429 11.11 13.53 -6.51
N ASP A 430 10.40 14.65 -6.31
CA ASP A 430 9.28 15.06 -7.16
C ASP A 430 9.20 16.58 -7.39
N ASN A 431 10.19 17.34 -6.93
CA ASN A 431 10.26 18.80 -6.97
C ASN A 431 9.09 19.52 -6.26
N SER A 432 8.36 18.83 -5.38
CA SER A 432 7.30 19.47 -4.59
C SER A 432 7.88 20.44 -3.55
N ILE A 433 7.21 21.58 -3.36
CA ILE A 433 7.60 22.57 -2.36
C ILE A 433 7.11 22.13 -0.98
N LEU A 434 8.05 21.89 -0.07
CA LEU A 434 7.80 21.52 1.33
C LEU A 434 7.54 22.75 2.19
N TYR A 435 8.26 23.84 1.91
CA TYR A 435 8.21 25.08 2.68
C TYR A 435 8.70 26.26 1.86
N ARG A 436 8.23 27.46 2.19
CA ARG A 436 8.70 28.73 1.61
C ARG A 436 8.88 29.76 2.71
N THR A 437 9.98 30.50 2.66
CA THR A 437 10.26 31.65 3.52
C THR A 437 10.73 32.82 2.69
N GLU A 438 10.47 34.03 3.20
CA GLU A 438 10.79 35.28 2.51
C GLU A 438 11.40 36.28 3.49
N GLN A 439 12.41 37.01 3.03
CA GLN A 439 12.94 38.18 3.73
C GLN A 439 13.03 39.36 2.77
N VAL A 440 12.76 40.57 3.27
CA VAL A 440 12.92 41.80 2.48
C VAL A 440 14.34 42.31 2.65
N VAL A 441 15.03 42.54 1.54
CA VAL A 441 16.35 43.18 1.51
C VAL A 441 16.18 44.63 1.03
N SER A 442 16.73 45.58 1.77
CA SER A 442 16.71 47.00 1.40
C SER A 442 17.98 47.40 0.64
N SER A 443 17.91 48.53 -0.06
CA SER A 443 19.02 49.07 -0.84
C SER A 443 20.31 49.18 -0.02
N GLY A 444 21.36 48.51 -0.49
CA GLY A 444 22.67 48.48 0.15
C GLY A 444 22.80 47.57 1.38
N GLU A 445 21.75 46.81 1.72
CA GLU A 445 21.77 45.82 2.79
C GLU A 445 22.01 44.39 2.24
N SER A 446 22.08 43.43 3.16
CA SER A 446 22.12 42.00 2.85
C SER A 446 21.26 41.24 3.86
N VAL A 447 20.70 40.12 3.43
CA VAL A 447 19.91 39.20 4.24
C VAL A 447 20.57 37.83 4.24
N SER A 448 20.31 37.04 5.28
CA SER A 448 20.85 35.69 5.43
C SER A 448 19.73 34.72 5.84
N PHE A 449 19.74 33.53 5.26
CA PHE A 449 18.79 32.47 5.55
C PHE A 449 19.52 31.26 6.11
N ASP A 450 19.20 30.89 7.35
CA ASP A 450 19.67 29.65 7.96
C ASP A 450 18.82 28.47 7.46
N LEU A 451 19.49 27.48 6.89
CA LEU A 451 18.89 26.26 6.34
C LEU A 451 19.05 25.12 7.37
N PRO A 452 17.94 24.58 7.90
CA PRO A 452 18.02 23.52 8.89
C PRO A 452 18.49 22.22 8.25
N ALA A 453 19.40 21.49 8.91
CA ALA A 453 19.87 20.18 8.45
C ALA A 453 18.74 19.15 8.29
N THR A 454 17.67 19.30 9.08
CA THR A 454 16.45 18.48 9.02
C THR A 454 15.21 19.36 9.06
N TYR A 455 14.18 18.99 8.32
CA TYR A 455 12.90 19.69 8.27
C TYR A 455 11.74 18.68 8.33
N THR A 456 10.77 18.93 9.20
CA THR A 456 9.61 18.04 9.37
C THR A 456 8.33 18.74 8.97
N VAL A 457 7.61 18.14 8.02
CA VAL A 457 6.29 18.60 7.54
C VAL A 457 5.36 17.40 7.41
N ASP A 458 4.12 17.56 7.85
CA ASP A 458 3.08 16.50 7.82
C ASP A 458 3.51 15.16 8.43
N GLY A 459 4.34 15.20 9.48
CA GLY A 459 4.86 14.01 10.16
C GLY A 459 5.94 13.25 9.41
N THR A 460 6.39 13.74 8.25
CA THR A 460 7.53 13.21 7.49
C THR A 460 8.75 14.07 7.75
N GLU A 461 9.85 13.43 8.16
CA GLU A 461 11.15 14.08 8.34
C GLU A 461 11.93 14.05 7.03
N TYR A 462 12.52 15.19 6.67
CA TYR A 462 13.40 15.36 5.53
C TYR A 462 14.77 15.85 5.99
N LYS A 463 15.84 15.41 5.33
CA LYS A 463 17.22 15.85 5.55
C LYS A 463 17.70 16.70 4.39
N LEU A 464 18.49 17.74 4.66
CA LEU A 464 19.15 18.56 3.64
C LEU A 464 20.05 17.65 2.78
N VAL A 465 19.90 17.71 1.46
CA VAL A 465 20.71 16.89 0.56
C VAL A 465 22.16 17.35 0.60
N SER A 466 23.09 16.38 0.65
CA SER A 466 24.52 16.64 0.76
C SER A 466 25.05 17.50 -0.40
N GLY A 467 26.07 18.32 -0.13
CA GLY A 467 26.69 19.23 -1.12
C GLY A 467 26.17 20.66 -1.09
N GLN A 468 25.07 20.92 -0.40
CA GLN A 468 24.52 22.26 -0.21
C GLN A 468 25.07 22.91 1.07
N GLU A 469 25.22 24.24 1.04
CA GLU A 469 25.54 25.03 2.22
C GLU A 469 24.33 25.12 3.17
N GLN A 470 24.57 25.37 4.45
CA GLN A 470 23.52 25.54 5.46
C GLN A 470 23.07 27.00 5.63
N THR A 471 23.62 27.91 4.83
CA THR A 471 23.28 29.33 4.87
C THR A 471 23.21 29.85 3.44
N ILE A 472 22.26 30.75 3.17
CA ILE A 472 22.21 31.54 1.93
C ILE A 472 22.35 33.01 2.30
N ASP A 473 23.43 33.63 1.84
CA ASP A 473 23.62 35.07 1.95
C ASP A 473 23.21 35.76 0.64
N HIS A 474 22.42 36.82 0.76
CA HIS A 474 21.94 37.57 -0.38
C HIS A 474 22.14 39.07 -0.16
N ALA A 475 22.95 39.69 -1.04
CA ALA A 475 23.14 41.13 -1.08
C ALA A 475 22.17 41.79 -2.06
N PHE A 476 21.72 43.01 -1.75
CA PHE A 476 20.71 43.75 -2.52
C PHE A 476 21.01 43.93 -4.02
N TYR A 477 22.26 43.89 -4.43
CA TYR A 477 22.64 44.08 -5.83
C TYR A 477 22.58 42.79 -6.67
N LEU A 478 22.34 41.63 -6.04
CA LEU A 478 22.29 40.35 -6.72
C LEU A 478 20.95 40.17 -7.46
N PRO A 479 20.97 39.78 -8.74
CA PRO A 479 19.75 39.65 -9.55
C PRO A 479 18.88 38.45 -9.12
N ARG A 480 19.46 37.42 -8.48
CA ARG A 480 18.74 36.19 -8.10
C ARG A 480 17.87 36.44 -6.87
N ARG A 481 16.55 36.37 -7.03
CA ARG A 481 15.58 36.61 -5.94
C ARG A 481 14.96 35.34 -5.36
N VAL A 482 15.09 34.20 -6.06
CA VAL A 482 14.51 32.92 -5.63
C VAL A 482 15.58 31.83 -5.55
N TYR A 483 15.61 31.11 -4.44
CA TYR A 483 16.56 30.03 -4.16
C TYR A 483 15.82 28.73 -3.85
N SER A 484 16.15 27.66 -4.56
CA SER A 484 15.67 26.30 -4.25
C SER A 484 16.71 25.54 -3.45
N VAL A 485 16.28 24.97 -2.33
CA VAL A 485 17.10 24.15 -1.43
C VAL A 485 16.49 22.76 -1.38
N PHE A 486 17.29 21.75 -1.71
CA PHE A 486 16.79 20.39 -1.90
C PHE A 486 16.90 19.55 -0.64
N TYR A 487 15.80 18.91 -0.28
CA TYR A 487 15.63 18.02 0.87
C TYR A 487 15.21 16.63 0.39
N GLN A 488 15.61 15.60 1.13
CA GLN A 488 15.26 14.20 0.86
C GLN A 488 14.55 13.61 2.07
N ASN A 489 13.57 12.75 1.85
CA ASN A 489 12.93 11.99 2.93
C ASN A 489 14.01 11.26 3.76
N ALA A 490 14.01 11.43 5.08
CA ALA A 490 15.03 10.86 5.95
C ALA A 490 15.08 9.32 5.91
N ALA A 491 13.95 8.67 5.62
CA ALA A 491 13.86 7.22 5.44
C ALA A 491 14.45 6.73 4.10
N ASP A 492 14.65 7.63 3.15
CA ASP A 492 15.32 7.32 1.88
C ASP A 492 16.84 7.34 2.05
N ASN A 493 17.46 6.20 1.75
CA ASN A 493 18.90 5.99 1.85
C ASN A 493 19.61 6.18 0.50
N THR A 494 18.90 6.66 -0.53
CA THR A 494 19.45 7.02 -1.82
C THR A 494 20.51 8.11 -1.64
N GLU A 495 21.72 7.85 -2.11
CA GLU A 495 22.81 8.82 -2.03
C GLU A 495 22.62 9.87 -3.13
N ASN A 496 22.04 11.01 -2.74
CA ASN A 496 21.87 12.17 -3.60
C ASN A 496 22.87 13.28 -3.20
N VAL A 497 23.36 14.01 -4.19
CA VAL A 497 24.22 15.18 -4.01
C VAL A 497 23.64 16.35 -4.78
N VAL A 498 23.59 17.53 -4.18
CA VAL A 498 23.14 18.75 -4.82
C VAL A 498 24.22 19.81 -4.68
N ILE A 499 24.52 20.48 -5.79
CA ILE A 499 25.55 21.49 -5.88
C ILE A 499 24.91 22.72 -6.49
N THR A 500 24.91 23.84 -5.79
CA THR A 500 24.43 25.11 -6.33
C THR A 500 25.62 26.05 -6.51
N ASP A 501 25.82 26.51 -7.73
CA ASP A 501 26.71 27.65 -7.97
C ASP A 501 25.94 28.92 -7.65
N ASN A 502 26.27 29.54 -6.51
CA ASN A 502 25.60 30.76 -6.06
C ASN A 502 25.91 31.98 -6.96
N THR A 503 26.93 31.90 -7.82
CA THR A 503 27.30 32.97 -8.76
C THR A 503 26.37 32.97 -9.98
N THR A 504 26.13 31.79 -10.55
CA THR A 504 25.32 31.62 -11.77
C THR A 504 23.87 31.27 -11.47
N GLY A 505 23.58 30.75 -10.27
CA GLY A 505 22.26 30.25 -9.89
C GLY A 505 21.99 28.81 -10.35
N VAL A 506 22.92 28.19 -11.10
CA VAL A 506 22.79 26.82 -11.59
C VAL A 506 22.90 25.83 -10.44
N THR A 507 21.91 24.97 -10.33
CA THR A 507 21.91 23.83 -9.42
C THR A 507 22.08 22.54 -10.19
N THR A 508 23.12 21.78 -9.87
CA THR A 508 23.25 20.39 -10.28
C THR A 508 22.62 19.49 -9.23
N ILE A 509 21.75 18.59 -9.67
CA ILE A 509 21.19 17.51 -8.87
C ILE A 509 21.76 16.18 -9.37
N ILE A 510 22.32 15.40 -8.47
CA ILE A 510 22.99 14.12 -8.75
C ILE A 510 22.22 13.04 -8.00
N THR A 511 21.46 12.21 -8.72
CA THR A 511 20.74 11.05 -8.17
C THR A 511 21.27 9.75 -8.77
N PRO A 512 20.94 8.55 -8.24
CA PRO A 512 21.30 7.30 -8.91
C PRO A 512 20.73 7.16 -10.32
N GLU A 513 19.59 7.80 -10.60
CA GLU A 513 18.90 7.73 -11.89
C GLU A 513 19.54 8.66 -12.94
N GLY A 514 19.94 9.85 -12.53
CA GLY A 514 20.35 10.89 -13.48
C GLY A 514 21.07 12.06 -12.82
N THR A 515 21.82 12.79 -13.64
CA THR A 515 22.26 14.13 -13.28
C THR A 515 21.36 15.08 -14.05
N THR A 516 20.83 16.08 -13.37
CA THR A 516 20.07 17.15 -14.00
C THR A 516 20.66 18.48 -13.56
N THR A 517 20.95 19.35 -14.51
CA THR A 517 21.32 20.75 -14.26
C THR A 517 20.09 21.61 -14.44
N VAL A 518 19.76 22.38 -13.41
CA VAL A 518 18.55 23.18 -13.35
C VAL A 518 18.84 24.59 -12.85
N VAL A 519 17.95 25.52 -13.15
CA VAL A 519 17.93 26.87 -12.59
C VAL A 519 16.56 27.08 -11.94
N THR A 520 16.52 27.91 -10.89
CA THR A 520 15.25 28.39 -10.34
C THR A 520 14.89 29.71 -11.01
N ASP A 521 13.79 29.75 -11.75
CA ASP A 521 13.33 30.97 -12.42
C ASP A 521 12.78 32.00 -11.42
N GLY A 522 12.41 33.19 -11.93
CA GLY A 522 11.89 34.29 -11.10
C GLY A 522 10.55 33.99 -10.43
N GLU A 523 9.79 33.04 -10.98
CA GLU A 523 8.53 32.54 -10.44
C GLU A 523 8.72 31.42 -9.40
N GLY A 524 9.93 30.86 -9.30
CA GLY A 524 10.28 29.77 -8.42
C GLY A 524 10.07 28.38 -9.01
N ASN A 525 9.93 28.23 -10.32
CA ASN A 525 9.94 26.93 -10.97
C ASN A 525 11.38 26.45 -11.18
N ILE A 526 11.56 25.13 -11.11
CA ILE A 526 12.82 24.47 -11.43
C ILE A 526 12.76 24.09 -12.90
N VAL A 527 13.64 24.68 -13.71
CA VAL A 527 13.73 24.48 -15.16
C VAL A 527 15.10 23.95 -15.54
N GLU A 528 15.21 23.21 -16.64
CA GLU A 528 16.53 22.76 -17.14
C GLU A 528 17.40 23.97 -17.48
N ALA A 529 18.68 23.91 -17.08
CA ALA A 529 19.66 24.94 -17.41
C ALA A 529 19.96 24.91 -18.92
N THR A 530 19.99 26.07 -19.56
CA THR A 530 20.37 26.23 -20.97
C THR A 530 21.88 26.35 -21.13
N GLU A 531 22.42 26.19 -22.34
CA GLU A 531 23.86 26.39 -22.57
C GLU A 531 24.35 27.81 -22.27
N GLU A 532 23.47 28.82 -22.25
CA GLU A 532 23.80 30.18 -21.82
C GLU A 532 23.92 30.30 -20.28
N ASP A 533 23.25 29.42 -19.53
CA ASP A 533 23.34 29.34 -18.07
C ASP A 533 24.59 28.58 -17.61
N LEU A 534 25.10 27.69 -18.47
CA LEU A 534 26.34 26.96 -18.26
C LEU A 534 27.51 27.87 -18.67
N VAL A 535 28.46 28.08 -17.77
CA VAL A 535 29.72 28.74 -18.15
C VAL A 535 30.45 27.77 -19.08
N ASP A 536 30.53 28.12 -20.37
CA ASP A 536 31.39 27.45 -21.33
C ASP A 536 32.84 27.58 -20.85
N ILE A 537 33.37 26.49 -20.29
CA ILE A 537 34.78 26.42 -19.91
C ILE A 537 35.53 26.17 -21.20
N LEU A 538 35.82 27.26 -21.92
CA LEU A 538 36.69 27.24 -23.07
C LEU A 538 37.95 26.46 -22.69
N ASP A 539 38.19 25.35 -23.39
CA ASP A 539 39.46 24.64 -23.40
C ASP A 539 40.48 25.61 -24.01
N ASN A 540 41.00 26.50 -23.17
CA ASN A 540 42.06 27.40 -23.59
C ASN A 540 43.30 26.50 -23.72
N PRO A 541 43.82 26.25 -24.93
CA PRO A 541 45.09 25.57 -25.05
C PRO A 541 46.12 26.44 -24.33
N VAL A 542 46.65 25.90 -23.24
CA VAL A 542 47.84 26.48 -22.62
C VAL A 542 48.94 26.39 -23.69
N PRO A 543 49.62 27.51 -24.04
CA PRO A 543 50.78 27.45 -24.92
C PRO A 543 51.73 26.39 -24.37
N ALA A 544 52.13 25.45 -25.22
CA ALA A 544 53.04 24.39 -24.87
C ALA A 544 54.19 24.97 -24.02
N ALA A 545 54.34 24.47 -22.80
CA ALA A 545 55.54 24.72 -22.02
C ALA A 545 56.72 24.35 -22.93
N ALA A 546 57.57 25.34 -23.21
CA ALA A 546 58.80 25.12 -23.95
C ALA A 546 59.52 23.95 -23.28
N GLY A 547 59.61 22.82 -24.01
CA GLY A 547 60.37 21.68 -23.59
C GLY A 547 61.80 22.13 -23.34
N THR A 548 62.29 21.89 -22.14
CA THR A 548 63.71 21.98 -21.85
C THR A 548 64.36 20.72 -22.38
N GLU A 549 65.13 20.86 -23.46
CA GLU A 549 66.27 19.99 -23.74
C GLU A 549 67.52 20.84 -23.96
N PRO A 550 68.72 20.30 -23.65
CA PRO A 550 69.87 21.06 -23.19
C PRO A 550 70.70 21.71 -24.30
N GLU A 551 71.56 22.64 -23.87
CA GLU A 551 72.55 23.40 -24.63
C GLU A 551 73.27 22.62 -25.75
N ASP A 552 73.37 23.24 -26.92
CA ASP A 552 74.58 23.22 -27.75
C ASP A 552 74.74 24.54 -28.52
N ASP A 553 76.00 24.86 -28.73
CA ASP A 553 76.70 26.09 -29.10
C ASP A 553 76.35 26.71 -30.49
N GLY A 554 76.55 28.03 -30.60
CA GLY A 554 76.93 28.66 -31.88
C GLY A 554 76.03 29.80 -32.41
N GLY A 555 76.41 31.03 -32.07
CA GLY A 555 76.36 32.28 -32.87
C GLY A 555 75.13 32.62 -33.72
N ASP A 556 74.51 33.79 -33.53
CA ASP A 556 74.95 35.09 -34.08
C ASP A 556 73.97 36.19 -33.61
N VAL A 557 74.47 37.42 -33.54
CA VAL A 557 73.69 38.61 -33.14
C VAL A 557 72.97 39.19 -34.36
N VAL A 558 71.66 39.47 -34.24
CA VAL A 558 70.97 40.48 -35.08
C VAL A 558 69.95 41.24 -34.23
N ASP A 559 70.01 42.56 -34.34
CA ASP A 559 69.31 43.57 -33.56
C ASP A 559 68.26 44.30 -34.45
N ILE A 560 67.07 44.60 -33.87
CA ILE A 560 66.14 45.75 -34.14
C ILE A 560 65.29 45.68 -35.46
N PRO A 561 64.03 46.22 -35.58
CA PRO A 561 63.33 47.24 -34.75
C PRO A 561 61.86 47.00 -34.33
N ASP A 562 61.45 47.83 -33.35
CA ASP A 562 60.07 48.32 -33.12
C ASP A 562 59.44 48.96 -34.37
N SER A 563 58.14 48.73 -34.60
CA SER A 563 57.33 49.64 -35.43
C SER A 563 55.85 49.62 -35.07
N GLU A 564 55.47 50.70 -34.40
CA GLU A 564 54.32 51.60 -34.60
C GLU A 564 52.90 51.06 -34.89
N VAL A 565 52.00 51.57 -34.05
CA VAL A 565 50.54 51.67 -34.22
C VAL A 565 50.17 52.50 -35.47
N PRO A 566 49.02 52.25 -36.11
CA PRO A 566 48.28 53.36 -36.71
C PRO A 566 46.80 53.45 -36.33
N THR A 567 46.41 54.72 -36.21
CA THR A 567 45.13 55.40 -35.96
C THR A 567 43.99 55.18 -36.96
N ALA A 568 42.77 55.15 -36.40
CA ALA A 568 41.49 55.79 -36.77
C ALA A 568 40.98 55.91 -38.24
N ALA A 569 39.76 55.37 -38.41
CA ALA A 569 38.52 55.95 -38.99
C ALA A 569 38.37 56.24 -40.51
N ALA A 570 37.30 55.67 -41.07
CA ALA A 570 36.36 56.34 -41.99
C ALA A 570 35.00 55.61 -42.02
N GLU A 571 33.92 56.39 -41.94
CA GLU A 571 32.50 55.97 -41.97
C GLU A 571 31.91 55.85 -43.39
N GLN A 572 30.93 54.92 -43.51
CA GLN A 572 29.66 54.90 -44.27
C GLN A 572 29.64 55.00 -45.84
N PRO A 573 28.63 54.40 -46.54
CA PRO A 573 27.19 54.66 -46.31
C PRO A 573 26.16 53.51 -46.48
N ALA A 574 25.09 53.68 -45.68
CA ALA A 574 23.65 53.54 -45.93
C ALA A 574 23.06 52.52 -46.94
N SER A 575 22.05 51.78 -46.46
CA SER A 575 20.78 51.63 -47.17
C SER A 575 19.58 51.73 -46.20
N GLN A 576 18.69 52.66 -46.55
CA GLN A 576 17.28 52.88 -46.16
C GLN A 576 16.46 51.60 -45.95
N ALA A 577 15.27 51.57 -45.35
CA ALA A 577 14.41 52.41 -44.51
C ALA A 577 13.09 51.61 -44.44
N TRP A 578 12.35 51.67 -43.33
CA TRP A 578 10.90 51.95 -43.31
C TRP A 578 10.45 52.20 -41.87
N ILE A 579 10.07 53.45 -41.65
CA ILE A 579 9.33 54.06 -40.53
C ILE A 579 7.83 53.85 -40.89
N TRP A 580 6.82 53.74 -40.00
CA TRP A 580 6.16 54.80 -39.22
C TRP A 580 5.33 54.25 -38.03
N TRP A 581 5.52 54.75 -36.79
CA TRP A 581 4.70 55.71 -35.99
C TRP A 581 3.25 55.26 -35.71
N THR A 582 2.65 55.33 -34.52
CA THR A 582 2.52 56.44 -33.53
C THR A 582 1.88 55.86 -32.23
N VAL A 583 2.41 56.08 -31.02
CA VAL A 583 2.17 57.18 -30.04
C VAL A 583 1.28 56.78 -28.85
N ALA A 584 1.95 56.80 -27.69
CA ALA A 584 1.60 57.35 -26.37
C ALA A 584 0.29 56.99 -25.66
N GLY A 585 0.46 56.66 -24.37
CA GLY A 585 -0.59 56.70 -23.36
C GLY A 585 -0.05 56.36 -21.98
N VAL A 586 0.67 57.29 -21.36
CA VAL A 586 1.02 57.29 -19.94
C VAL A 586 -0.25 57.40 -19.09
N ALA A 587 -0.41 56.55 -18.06
CA ALA A 587 -1.16 56.88 -16.85
C ALA A 587 -0.73 56.01 -15.66
N VAL A 588 -0.05 56.65 -14.71
CA VAL A 588 0.16 56.25 -13.32
C VAL A 588 -1.19 56.22 -12.57
N LEU A 589 -1.36 55.34 -11.57
CA LEU A 589 -2.06 55.53 -10.26
C LEU A 589 -2.09 54.16 -9.52
N VAL A 590 -1.31 53.95 -8.45
CA VAL A 590 -1.59 54.20 -7.01
C VAL A 590 -2.66 53.29 -6.36
N ALA A 591 -2.19 52.45 -5.43
CA ALA A 591 -2.72 52.02 -4.14
C ALA A 591 -4.22 51.73 -3.91
N GLY A 592 -4.49 50.53 -3.37
CA GLY A 592 -5.22 50.37 -2.10
C GLY A 592 -6.73 50.08 -2.13
N GLY A 593 -7.11 48.95 -1.52
CA GLY A 593 -8.26 48.89 -0.60
C GLY A 593 -9.62 48.41 -1.13
N ILE A 594 -10.02 47.22 -0.67
CA ILE A 594 -11.33 46.82 -0.09
C ILE A 594 -12.61 47.44 -0.72
N LEU A 595 -13.48 46.62 -1.34
CA LEU A 595 -14.87 46.46 -0.88
C LEU A 595 -15.60 45.25 -1.49
N TRP A 596 -16.24 44.52 -0.59
CA TRP A 596 -17.31 43.54 -0.74
C TRP A 596 -18.53 44.13 -1.45
N ILE A 597 -19.18 43.41 -2.38
CA ILE A 597 -20.64 43.45 -2.60
C ILE A 597 -21.12 42.13 -3.23
N VAL A 598 -22.12 41.57 -2.57
CA VAL A 598 -22.97 40.43 -2.93
C VAL A 598 -23.92 40.81 -4.05
N LEU A 599 -24.15 39.93 -5.03
CA LEU A 599 -25.48 39.75 -5.64
C LEU A 599 -25.71 38.31 -6.13
N LYS A 600 -26.76 37.71 -5.57
CA LYS A 600 -27.35 36.40 -5.87
C LYS A 600 -28.16 36.41 -7.18
N LYS A 601 -28.39 35.16 -7.66
CA LYS A 601 -29.44 34.63 -8.56
C LYS A 601 -28.97 34.49 -10.02
N LYS A 602 -29.23 33.39 -10.74
CA LYS A 602 -30.06 32.20 -10.52
C LYS A 602 -29.68 31.15 -11.60
N LYS A 603 -29.79 29.87 -11.22
CA LYS A 603 -30.33 28.68 -11.93
C LYS A 603 -30.80 28.91 -13.39
N ALA A 604 -30.67 28.00 -14.35
CA ALA A 604 -30.67 26.51 -14.42
C ALA A 604 -30.10 26.12 -15.82
N ALA A 605 -29.98 24.89 -16.33
CA ALA A 605 -30.43 23.53 -16.03
C ALA A 605 -29.51 22.61 -16.87
N GLU A 606 -28.98 21.51 -16.34
CA GLU A 606 -29.49 20.12 -16.50
C GLU A 606 -29.18 19.39 -17.81
N ALA A 607 -28.88 18.10 -17.59
CA ALA A 607 -29.02 16.91 -18.44
C ALA A 607 -27.67 16.39 -18.99
N LYS A 608 -27.21 15.18 -18.66
CA LYS A 608 -27.89 14.00 -18.10
C LYS A 608 -26.87 13.05 -17.50
#